data_AF-A0A4P7XGA5-F1
#
_entry.id   AF-A0A4P7XGA5-F1
#
_cell.length_a   1.000
_cell.length_b   1.000
_cell.length_c   1.000
_cell.angle_alpha   90.00
_cell.angle_beta   90.00
_cell.angle_gamma   90.00
#
_symmetry.space_group_name_H-M   'P 1'
#
loop_
_entity.id
_entity.type
_entity.pdbx_description
1 polymer ?
#
loop_
_entity_poly.entity_id
_entity_poly.type
_entity_poly.pdbx_seq_one_letter_code
_entity_poly.pdbx_strand_id
1 'polypeptide(L)'
;MDEQRDPNRSLTSLISELADESSALVRQEVALAKAEAQEKVTQLTNGIKYLVIGGAILIAGLFYILDAVVYGIARLMPEQYQLWLAALIVGVVVGVIGLVLLKKGEKNVQGTNLQPRRTVRSVKLDTQLVKGHSQ
;
A
#
# COMPACT_ATOMS: atom_id res chain seq x y z
N MET A 1 -67.52 -19.89 -16.45
CA MET A 1 -67.05 -19.00 -15.36
C MET A 1 -65.72 -18.48 -15.85
N ASP A 2 -65.72 -17.27 -16.37
CA ASP A 2 -64.56 -16.69 -17.05
C ASP A 2 -63.54 -16.24 -16.00
N GLU A 3 -62.40 -16.93 -15.96
CA GLU A 3 -61.25 -16.56 -15.13
C GLU A 3 -60.69 -15.22 -15.61
N GLN A 4 -61.12 -14.14 -14.95
CA GLN A 4 -60.52 -12.82 -15.06
C GLN A 4 -59.06 -12.88 -14.56
N ARG A 5 -58.11 -13.13 -15.46
CA ARG A 5 -56.69 -12.86 -15.22
C ARG A 5 -56.47 -11.36 -15.30
N ASP A 6 -56.29 -10.73 -14.16
CA ASP A 6 -55.95 -9.30 -14.04
C ASP A 6 -54.59 -9.02 -14.70
N PRO A 7 -54.53 -8.35 -15.86
CA PRO A 7 -53.26 -8.07 -16.56
C PRO A 7 -52.32 -7.15 -15.76
N ASN A 8 -52.86 -6.38 -14.81
CA ASN A 8 -52.07 -5.56 -13.90
C ASN A 8 -51.23 -6.38 -12.90
N ARG A 9 -51.64 -7.62 -12.59
CA ARG A 9 -50.87 -8.52 -11.72
C ARG A 9 -49.60 -9.02 -12.40
N SER A 10 -49.59 -9.22 -13.72
CA SER A 10 -48.41 -9.73 -14.45
C SER A 10 -47.34 -8.65 -14.69
N LEU A 11 -47.73 -7.39 -14.92
CA LEU A 11 -46.76 -6.29 -15.03
C LEU A 11 -46.09 -5.99 -13.69
N THR A 12 -46.87 -6.05 -12.60
CA THR A 12 -46.34 -5.87 -11.24
C THR A 12 -45.37 -7.00 -10.87
N SER A 13 -45.63 -8.25 -11.29
CA SER A 13 -44.72 -9.37 -11.03
C SER A 13 -43.42 -9.27 -11.82
N LEU A 14 -43.44 -8.82 -13.08
CA LEU A 14 -42.24 -8.65 -13.90
C LEU A 14 -41.32 -7.53 -13.36
N ILE A 15 -41.91 -6.45 -12.85
CA ILE A 15 -41.14 -5.36 -12.20
C ILE A 15 -40.50 -5.86 -10.90
N SER A 16 -41.22 -6.67 -10.11
CA SER A 16 -40.66 -7.29 -8.91
C SER A 16 -39.50 -8.23 -9.24
N GLU A 17 -39.65 -9.05 -10.28
CA GLU A 17 -38.63 -10.02 -10.71
C GLU A 17 -37.37 -9.31 -11.22
N LEU A 18 -37.52 -8.25 -12.02
CA LEU A 18 -36.39 -7.42 -12.46
C LEU A 18 -35.70 -6.70 -11.29
N ALA A 19 -36.46 -6.25 -10.28
CA ALA A 19 -35.90 -5.64 -9.08
C ALA A 19 -35.10 -6.65 -8.24
N ASP A 20 -35.60 -7.88 -8.14
CA ASP A 20 -34.92 -8.98 -7.45
C ASP A 20 -33.64 -9.41 -8.20
N GLU A 21 -33.67 -9.52 -9.53
CA GLU A 21 -32.49 -9.80 -10.36
C GLU A 21 -31.45 -8.68 -10.27
N SER A 22 -31.90 -7.42 -10.31
CA SER A 22 -31.00 -6.26 -10.17
C SER A 22 -30.33 -6.24 -8.79
N SER A 23 -31.08 -6.56 -7.74
CA SER A 23 -30.55 -6.71 -6.38
C SER A 23 -29.54 -7.85 -6.28
N ALA A 24 -29.79 -8.97 -6.97
CA ALA A 24 -28.89 -10.10 -7.04
C ALA A 24 -27.57 -9.74 -7.75
N LEU A 25 -27.62 -9.02 -8.88
CA LEU A 25 -26.43 -8.53 -9.58
C LEU A 25 -25.57 -7.62 -8.71
N VAL A 26 -26.18 -6.65 -8.02
CA VAL A 26 -25.45 -5.72 -7.14
C VAL A 26 -24.72 -6.49 -6.04
N ARG A 27 -25.38 -7.46 -5.41
CA ARG A 27 -24.73 -8.32 -4.39
C ARG A 27 -23.57 -9.11 -4.98
N GLN A 28 -23.71 -9.58 -6.22
CA GLN A 28 -22.67 -10.33 -6.91
C GLN A 28 -21.47 -9.44 -7.28
N GLU A 29 -21.68 -8.22 -7.79
CA GLU A 29 -20.60 -7.27 -8.05
C GLU A 29 -19.86 -6.88 -6.77
N VAL A 30 -20.59 -6.67 -5.66
CA VAL A 30 -19.95 -6.41 -4.35
C VAL A 30 -19.12 -7.62 -3.90
N ALA A 31 -19.64 -8.85 -4.08
CA ALA A 31 -18.89 -10.06 -3.76
C ALA A 31 -17.63 -10.21 -4.63
N LEU A 32 -17.74 -9.90 -5.92
CA LEU A 32 -16.63 -9.93 -6.87
C LEU A 32 -15.57 -8.87 -6.54
N ALA A 33 -15.99 -7.62 -6.31
CA ALA A 33 -15.10 -6.54 -5.91
C ALA A 33 -14.39 -6.85 -4.59
N LYS A 34 -15.08 -7.49 -3.64
CA LYS A 34 -14.47 -7.97 -2.40
C LYS A 34 -13.43 -9.05 -2.66
N ALA A 35 -13.72 -10.02 -3.53
CA ALA A 35 -12.79 -11.07 -3.90
C ALA A 35 -11.53 -10.50 -4.59
N GLU A 36 -11.70 -9.58 -5.54
CA GLU A 36 -10.58 -8.92 -6.24
C GLU A 36 -9.74 -8.07 -5.28
N ALA A 37 -10.38 -7.34 -4.37
CA ALA A 37 -9.68 -6.59 -3.33
C ALA A 37 -8.86 -7.52 -2.42
N GLN A 38 -9.43 -8.65 -2.00
CA GLN A 38 -8.75 -9.64 -1.17
C GLN A 38 -7.57 -10.30 -1.90
N GLU A 39 -7.72 -10.57 -3.20
CA GLU A 39 -6.64 -11.08 -4.03
C GLU A 39 -5.50 -10.07 -4.14
N LYS A 40 -5.80 -8.80 -4.45
CA LYS A 40 -4.79 -7.72 -4.51
C LYS A 40 -4.07 -7.53 -3.19
N VAL A 41 -4.79 -7.56 -2.06
CA VAL A 41 -4.19 -7.50 -0.72
C VAL A 41 -3.27 -8.69 -0.47
N THR A 42 -3.68 -9.90 -0.88
CA THR A 42 -2.86 -11.11 -0.73
C THR A 42 -1.59 -11.04 -1.57
N GLN A 43 -1.69 -10.63 -2.83
CA GLN A 43 -0.54 -10.44 -3.72
C GLN A 43 0.43 -9.39 -3.14
N LEU A 44 -0.08 -8.24 -2.69
CA LEU A 44 0.74 -7.21 -2.04
C LEU A 44 1.43 -7.74 -0.78
N THR A 45 0.69 -8.45 0.08
CA THR A 45 1.22 -9.03 1.32
C THR A 45 2.33 -10.03 1.02
N ASN A 46 2.14 -10.90 0.01
CA ASN A 46 3.16 -11.86 -0.41
C ASN A 46 4.40 -11.16 -0.99
N GLY A 47 4.22 -10.10 -1.79
CA GLY A 47 5.32 -9.28 -2.29
C GLY A 47 6.14 -8.63 -1.15
N ILE A 48 5.46 -8.10 -0.14
CA ILE A 48 6.11 -7.49 1.03
C ILE A 48 6.95 -8.50 1.81
N LYS A 49 6.52 -9.77 1.94
CA LYS A 49 7.31 -10.81 2.65
C LYS A 49 8.70 -10.96 2.06
N TYR A 50 8.81 -11.07 0.73
CA TYR A 50 10.10 -11.22 0.06
C TYR A 50 10.97 -9.96 0.22
N LEU A 51 10.38 -8.76 0.17
CA LEU A 51 11.11 -7.52 0.40
C LEU A 51 11.65 -7.43 1.83
N VAL A 52 10.86 -7.83 2.83
CA VAL A 52 11.29 -7.83 4.24
C VAL A 52 12.40 -8.85 4.47
N ILE A 53 12.22 -10.10 4.03
CA ILE A 53 13.21 -11.17 4.22
C ILE A 53 14.50 -10.86 3.45
N GLY A 54 14.38 -10.51 2.16
CA GLY A 54 15.52 -10.15 1.33
C GLY A 54 16.24 -8.91 1.87
N GLY A 55 15.50 -7.90 2.30
CA GLY A 55 16.04 -6.70 2.94
C GLY A 55 16.82 -7.04 4.22
N ALA A 56 16.29 -7.91 5.08
CA ALA A 56 16.98 -8.35 6.30
C ALA A 56 18.29 -9.10 5.98
N ILE A 57 18.27 -10.00 5.00
CA ILE A 57 19.47 -10.73 4.55
C ILE A 57 20.52 -9.75 3.98
N LEU A 58 20.11 -8.78 3.17
CA LEU A 58 21.00 -7.76 2.62
C LEU A 58 21.61 -6.88 3.72
N ILE A 59 20.84 -6.51 4.74
CA ILE A 59 21.35 -5.75 5.90
C ILE A 59 22.40 -6.58 6.66
N ALA A 60 22.12 -7.86 6.90
CA ALA A 60 23.09 -8.76 7.55
C ALA A 60 24.37 -8.89 6.71
N GLY A 61 24.25 -9.11 5.40
CA GLY A 61 25.40 -9.17 4.48
C GLY A 61 26.18 -7.86 4.42
N LEU A 62 25.49 -6.72 4.48
CA LEU A 62 26.12 -5.40 4.53
C LEU A 62 27.02 -5.27 5.75
N PHE A 63 26.60 -5.73 6.94
CA PHE A 63 27.46 -5.69 8.13
C PHE A 63 28.75 -6.52 7.93
N TYR A 64 28.66 -7.72 7.36
CA TYR A 64 29.86 -8.52 7.08
C TYR A 64 30.79 -7.87 6.04
N ILE A 65 30.24 -7.18 5.04
CA ILE A 65 31.05 -6.41 4.08
C ILE A 65 31.74 -5.24 4.78
N LEU A 66 31.02 -4.49 5.63
CA LEU A 66 31.60 -3.39 6.39
C LEU A 66 32.70 -3.88 7.33
N ASP A 67 32.50 -5.00 8.02
CA ASP A 67 33.53 -5.64 8.83
C ASP A 67 34.76 -6.00 7.98
N ALA A 68 34.57 -6.60 6.81
CA ALA A 68 35.68 -6.91 5.91
C ALA A 68 36.45 -5.65 5.48
N VAL A 69 35.76 -4.54 5.22
CA VAL A 69 36.40 -3.24 4.91
C VAL A 69 37.17 -2.71 6.12
N VAL A 70 36.60 -2.81 7.33
CA VAL A 70 37.28 -2.41 8.57
C VAL A 70 38.57 -3.22 8.75
N TYR A 71 38.52 -4.54 8.62
CA TYR A 71 39.71 -5.39 8.70
C TYR A 71 40.73 -5.08 7.59
N GLY A 72 40.25 -4.78 6.38
CA GLY A 72 41.11 -4.39 5.26
C GLY A 72 41.88 -3.10 5.52
N ILE A 73 41.19 -2.08 6.04
CA ILE A 73 41.81 -0.79 6.41
C ILE A 73 42.73 -0.96 7.63
N ALA A 74 42.32 -1.76 8.62
CA ALA A 74 43.10 -2.01 9.83
C ALA A 74 44.51 -2.54 9.50
N ARG A 75 44.65 -3.40 8.47
CA ARG A 75 45.95 -3.93 8.02
C ARG A 75 46.93 -2.86 7.50
N LEU A 76 46.45 -1.66 7.18
CA LEU A 76 47.27 -0.55 6.72
C LEU A 76 47.71 0.38 7.87
N MET A 77 47.26 0.10 9.10
CA MET A 77 47.50 0.94 10.28
C MET A 77 48.48 0.28 11.27
N PRO A 78 49.13 1.08 12.14
CA PRO A 78 49.93 0.55 13.25
C PRO A 78 49.09 -0.31 14.21
N GLU A 79 49.65 -1.42 14.70
CA GLU A 79 48.94 -2.42 15.52
C GLU A 79 48.19 -1.82 16.73
N GLN A 80 48.72 -0.76 17.32
CA GLN A 80 48.13 -0.12 18.51
C GLN A 80 46.78 0.56 18.23
N TYR A 81 46.48 0.96 16.99
CA TYR A 81 45.24 1.70 16.66
C TYR A 81 44.39 1.05 15.57
N GLN A 82 44.79 -0.11 15.06
CA GLN A 82 44.29 -0.65 13.79
C GLN A 82 42.77 -0.86 13.72
N LEU A 83 42.14 -1.46 14.74
CA LEU A 83 40.72 -1.84 14.65
C LEU A 83 39.78 -0.66 14.93
N TRP A 84 39.98 0.06 16.04
CA TRP A 84 39.04 1.09 16.48
C TRP A 84 39.03 2.29 15.52
N LEU A 85 40.19 2.69 15.00
CA LEU A 85 40.30 3.83 14.10
C LEU A 85 39.76 3.49 12.71
N ALA A 86 40.02 2.27 12.21
CA ALA A 86 39.43 1.79 10.97
C ALA A 86 37.90 1.72 11.07
N ALA A 87 37.36 1.16 12.16
CA ALA A 87 35.92 1.11 12.42
C ALA A 87 35.30 2.51 12.49
N LEU A 88 35.97 3.47 13.14
CA LEU A 88 35.52 4.85 13.23
C LEU A 88 35.45 5.51 11.84
N ILE A 89 36.49 5.35 11.00
CA ILE A 89 36.52 5.92 9.65
C ILE A 89 35.39 5.34 8.80
N VAL A 90 35.23 4.02 8.78
CA VAL A 90 34.15 3.36 8.02
C VAL A 90 32.78 3.81 8.54
N GLY A 91 32.60 3.87 9.86
CA GLY A 91 31.37 4.33 10.50
C GLY A 91 31.01 5.77 10.13
N VAL A 92 31.98 6.68 10.10
CA VAL A 92 31.76 8.07 9.68
C VAL A 92 31.36 8.13 8.20
N VAL A 93 32.06 7.42 7.31
CA VAL A 93 31.74 7.42 5.87
C VAL A 93 30.34 6.88 5.62
N VAL A 94 30.00 5.72 6.20
CA VAL A 94 28.67 5.12 6.06
C VAL A 94 27.59 6.00 6.70
N GLY A 95 27.88 6.62 7.84
CA GLY A 95 26.98 7.54 8.54
C GLY A 95 26.65 8.77 7.69
N VAL A 96 27.65 9.37 7.02
CA VAL A 96 27.43 10.49 6.10
C VAL A 96 26.56 10.06 4.91
N ILE A 97 26.85 8.91 4.30
CA ILE A 97 26.04 8.36 3.19
C ILE A 97 24.59 8.16 3.65
N GLY A 98 24.39 7.54 4.82
CA GLY A 98 23.06 7.32 5.40
C GLY A 98 22.30 8.62 5.65
N LEU A 99 22.96 9.64 6.20
CA LEU A 99 22.36 10.95 6.45
C LEU A 99 21.94 11.66 5.15
N VAL A 100 22.74 11.57 4.09
CA VAL A 100 22.40 12.11 2.76
C VAL A 100 21.18 11.40 2.18
N LEU A 101 21.15 10.06 2.25
CA LEU A 101 20.02 9.26 1.76
C LEU A 101 18.74 9.55 2.54
N LEU A 102 18.80 9.66 3.88
CA LEU A 102 17.67 10.04 4.72
C LEU A 102 17.09 11.39 4.30
N LYS A 103 17.94 12.41 4.18
CA LYS A 103 17.51 13.75 3.75
C LYS A 103 16.90 13.75 2.35
N LYS A 104 17.39 12.91 1.44
CA LYS A 104 16.83 12.78 0.08
C LYS A 104 15.49 12.05 0.08
N GLY A 105 15.37 11.00 0.88
CA GLY A 105 14.11 10.26 1.06
C GLY A 105 13.02 11.14 1.65
N GLU A 106 13.33 11.88 2.71
CA GLU A 106 12.41 12.83 3.34
C GLU A 106 11.87 13.85 2.33
N LYS A 107 12.75 14.45 1.51
CA LYS A 107 12.35 15.38 0.45
C LYS A 107 11.42 14.75 -0.59
N ASN A 108 11.66 13.50 -0.97
CA ASN A 108 10.82 12.80 -1.96
C ASN A 108 9.43 12.45 -1.42
N VAL A 109 9.33 12.14 -0.12
CA VAL A 109 8.05 11.85 0.54
C VAL A 109 7.27 13.15 0.79
N GLN A 110 7.94 14.25 1.13
CA GLN A 110 7.29 15.56 1.29
C GLN A 110 6.87 16.17 -0.06
N GLY A 111 7.63 15.94 -1.12
CA GLY A 111 7.31 16.41 -2.49
C GLY A 111 6.19 15.63 -3.16
N THR A 112 5.94 14.39 -2.75
CA THR A 112 4.75 13.65 -3.17
C THR A 112 3.56 14.15 -2.37
N ASN A 113 2.69 14.92 -3.03
CA ASN A 113 1.42 15.42 -2.50
C ASN A 113 0.47 14.23 -2.25
N LEU A 114 0.75 13.43 -1.23
CA LEU A 114 0.00 12.23 -0.84
C LEU A 114 -1.41 12.54 -0.34
N GLN A 115 -1.80 13.82 -0.27
CA GLN A 115 -3.19 14.21 -0.09
C GLN A 115 -3.96 13.95 -1.39
N PRO A 116 -4.92 13.00 -1.42
CA PRO A 116 -5.77 12.79 -2.58
C PRO A 116 -6.69 14.00 -2.75
N ARG A 117 -6.22 15.05 -3.43
CA ARG A 117 -6.95 16.32 -3.62
C ARG A 117 -8.27 16.14 -4.37
N ARG A 118 -8.35 15.10 -5.21
CA ARG A 118 -9.54 14.79 -6.03
C ARG A 118 -10.60 14.02 -5.22
N THR A 119 -10.21 12.99 -4.48
CA THR A 119 -11.15 12.07 -3.81
C THR A 119 -11.90 12.72 -2.64
N VAL A 120 -11.23 13.56 -1.84
CA VAL A 120 -11.87 14.20 -0.67
C VAL A 120 -12.85 15.30 -1.09
N ARG A 121 -12.65 15.93 -2.26
CA ARG A 121 -13.54 16.98 -2.75
C ARG A 121 -14.85 16.41 -3.30
N SER A 122 -14.80 15.28 -4.01
CA SER A 122 -16.00 14.63 -4.55
C SER A 122 -16.92 14.10 -3.45
N VAL A 123 -16.37 13.44 -2.42
CA VAL A 123 -17.18 12.93 -1.29
C VAL A 123 -17.88 14.05 -0.50
N LYS A 124 -17.24 15.22 -0.38
CA LYS A 124 -17.82 16.39 0.30
C LYS A 124 -18.94 17.05 -0.51
N LEU A 125 -18.82 17.08 -1.84
CA LEU A 125 -19.87 17.61 -2.73
C LEU A 125 -21.11 16.71 -2.71
N ASP A 126 -20.93 15.40 -2.76
CA ASP A 126 -22.05 14.45 -2.74
C ASP A 126 -22.82 14.48 -1.40
N THR A 127 -22.10 14.65 -0.29
CA THR A 127 -22.74 14.76 1.04
C THR A 127 -23.59 16.05 1.16
N GLN A 128 -23.19 17.13 0.49
CA GLN A 128 -23.94 18.40 0.50
C GLN A 128 -25.18 18.33 -0.41
N LEU A 129 -25.12 17.62 -1.53
CA LEU A 129 -26.26 17.43 -2.43
C LEU A 129 -27.34 16.52 -1.85
N VAL A 130 -26.96 15.50 -1.06
CA VAL A 130 -27.90 14.62 -0.34
C VAL A 130 -28.58 15.34 0.83
N LYS A 131 -27.87 16.24 1.54
CA LYS A 131 -28.46 17.05 2.62
C LYS A 131 -29.36 18.19 2.11
N GLY A 132 -29.19 18.62 0.86
CA GLY A 132 -29.99 19.69 0.26
C GLY A 132 -31.39 19.26 -0.25
N HIS A 133 -31.61 17.96 -0.48
CA HIS A 133 -32.88 17.42 -0.97
C HIS A 133 -33.81 16.90 0.14
N SER A 134 -33.45 17.07 1.42
CA SER A 134 -34.26 16.63 2.57
C SER A 134 -34.91 17.79 3.34
N GLN A 135 -35.20 18.91 2.67
CA GLN A 135 -35.98 20.04 3.18
C GLN A 135 -37.16 20.31 2.25
#